data_AF-A0A418WI97-F1
#
_entry.id   AF-A0A418WI97-F1
#
_cell.length_a   1.000
_cell.length_b   1.000
_cell.length_c   1.000
_cell.angle_alpha   90.00
_cell.angle_beta   90.00
_cell.angle_gamma   90.00
#
_symmetry.space_group_name_H-M   'P 1'
#
loop_
_entity.id
_entity.type
_entity.pdbx_description
1 polymer ?
#
loop_
_entity_poly.entity_id
_entity_poly.type
_entity_poly.pdbx_seq_one_letter_code
_entity_poly.pdbx_strand_id
1 'polypeptide(L)'
;MTFAYWAIVNTTSDTIITAAGGSLGTPAADLSAGPGLGTATYRGTTLGGIVDGATSGNFRVLRGDIQLDANFTTGRLDAAITGTRLANPDTGADLGAGPTFQFTGATIVDAGGAASPGFQGSTGIGAFTATMNGAALNAGTGSFADLAGGFYGNRLEEVGGGWYVITPTEEISGAFGAAR
;
A
#
# COMPACT_ATOMS: atom_id res chain seq x y z
N MET A 1 5.25 12.74 -9.10
CA MET A 1 5.56 12.06 -7.81
C MET A 1 6.78 11.17 -7.94
N THR A 2 7.55 11.02 -6.85
CA THR A 2 8.50 9.91 -6.68
C THR A 2 8.17 9.14 -5.40
N PHE A 3 8.29 7.82 -5.42
CA PHE A 3 8.17 6.99 -4.23
C PHE A 3 9.40 6.09 -4.06
N ALA A 4 9.68 5.72 -2.82
CA ALA A 4 10.74 4.79 -2.49
C ALA A 4 10.29 3.84 -1.38
N TYR A 5 10.90 2.68 -1.35
CA TYR A 5 10.79 1.71 -0.28
C TYR A 5 12.17 1.48 0.31
N TRP A 6 12.28 1.57 1.63
CA TRP A 6 13.45 1.13 2.36
C TRP A 6 13.00 0.24 3.51
N ALA A 7 13.81 -0.76 3.83
CA ALA A 7 13.59 -1.65 4.95
C ALA A 7 14.91 -1.89 5.68
N ILE A 8 14.88 -1.87 7.01
CA ILE A 8 15.95 -2.46 7.83
C ILE A 8 15.51 -3.88 8.15
N VAL A 9 16.26 -4.85 7.63
CA VAL A 9 16.01 -6.26 7.88
C VAL A 9 16.97 -6.74 8.95
N ASN A 10 16.43 -7.25 10.05
CA ASN A 10 17.26 -8.00 11.00
C ASN A 10 17.51 -9.39 10.41
N THR A 11 18.71 -9.66 9.91
CA THR A 11 19.06 -10.97 9.33
C THR A 11 19.11 -12.12 10.35
N THR A 12 18.99 -11.79 11.65
CA THR A 12 18.99 -12.76 12.76
C THR A 12 17.59 -13.08 13.28
N SER A 13 16.62 -12.16 13.11
CA SER A 13 15.23 -12.35 13.55
C SER A 13 14.21 -12.27 12.41
N ASP A 14 14.66 -12.02 11.18
CA ASP A 14 13.85 -11.96 9.97
C ASP A 14 12.61 -11.09 10.16
N THR A 15 12.85 -9.91 10.73
CA THR A 15 11.80 -8.92 11.00
C THR A 15 12.14 -7.68 10.21
N ILE A 16 11.12 -7.08 9.59
CA ILE A 16 11.27 -5.74 9.03
C ILE A 16 11.20 -4.78 10.21
N ILE A 17 12.34 -4.30 10.69
CA ILE A 17 12.39 -3.43 11.88
C ILE A 17 11.76 -2.08 11.58
N THR A 18 11.92 -1.58 10.36
CA THR A 18 11.26 -0.38 9.89
C THR A 18 11.19 -0.43 8.37
N ALA A 19 9.97 -0.33 7.83
CA ALA A 19 9.75 0.02 6.44
C ALA A 19 9.02 1.35 6.39
N ALA A 20 9.53 2.29 5.60
CA ALA A 20 8.76 3.49 5.27
C ALA A 20 8.68 3.63 3.76
N GLY A 21 7.44 3.59 3.27
CA GLY A 21 7.07 3.97 1.93
C GLY A 21 6.54 5.39 1.95
N GLY A 22 7.12 6.27 1.15
CA GLY A 22 6.67 7.66 1.07
C GLY A 22 6.65 8.13 -0.37
N SER A 23 5.57 8.80 -0.75
CA SER A 23 5.49 9.56 -2.00
C SER A 23 5.80 11.04 -1.73
N LEU A 24 6.72 11.58 -2.51
CA LEU A 24 6.99 13.02 -2.57
C LEU A 24 6.31 13.58 -3.81
N GLY A 25 5.46 14.59 -3.60
CA GLY A 25 4.75 15.29 -4.66
C GLY A 25 4.27 16.64 -4.15
N THR A 26 3.95 17.55 -5.08
CA THR A 26 3.31 18.81 -4.73
C THR A 26 1.98 18.50 -4.06
N PRO A 27 1.74 18.99 -2.82
CA PRO A 27 0.49 18.73 -2.13
C PRO A 27 -0.71 19.21 -2.95
N ALA A 28 -1.79 18.42 -2.98
CA ALA A 28 -3.07 18.92 -3.44
C ALA A 28 -3.63 19.96 -2.46
N ALA A 29 -4.34 20.97 -2.97
CA ALA A 29 -4.75 22.15 -2.21
C ALA A 29 -5.91 21.89 -1.23
N ASP A 30 -6.87 21.01 -1.57
CA ASP A 30 -7.87 20.33 -0.72
C ASP A 30 -8.80 19.48 -1.64
N LEU A 31 -9.83 18.83 -1.09
CA LEU A 31 -10.88 18.16 -1.89
C LEU A 31 -11.92 19.13 -2.49
N SER A 32 -11.98 20.39 -2.02
CA SER A 32 -12.94 21.41 -2.45
C SER A 32 -12.53 22.14 -3.74
N ALA A 33 -11.24 22.11 -4.08
CA ALA A 33 -10.65 22.70 -5.28
C ALA A 33 -10.97 21.92 -6.56
N GLY A 34 -11.55 20.72 -6.44
CA GLY A 34 -12.02 19.92 -7.56
C GLY A 34 -13.55 19.94 -7.68
N PRO A 35 -14.16 20.80 -8.52
CA PRO A 35 -15.56 20.62 -8.87
C PRO A 35 -15.75 19.27 -9.58
N GLY A 36 -16.61 18.39 -9.03
CA GLY A 36 -17.03 17.15 -9.70
C GLY A 36 -16.08 15.95 -9.60
N LEU A 37 -15.31 15.81 -8.52
CA LEU A 37 -14.31 14.72 -8.40
C LEU A 37 -14.88 13.29 -8.48
N GLY A 38 -16.15 13.08 -8.12
CA GLY A 38 -16.88 11.82 -8.33
C GLY A 38 -16.06 10.57 -7.97
N THR A 39 -15.73 9.77 -8.99
CA THR A 39 -14.85 8.61 -8.88
C THR A 39 -13.61 8.78 -9.75
N ALA A 40 -12.46 8.32 -9.27
CA ALA A 40 -11.21 8.28 -10.04
C ALA A 40 -10.49 6.95 -9.85
N THR A 41 -9.95 6.42 -10.95
CA THR A 41 -9.06 5.26 -10.94
C THR A 41 -7.63 5.74 -11.13
N TYR A 42 -6.70 5.17 -10.37
CA TYR A 42 -5.27 5.40 -10.47
C TYR A 42 -4.58 4.09 -10.78
N ARG A 43 -3.59 4.11 -11.66
CA ARG A 43 -2.77 2.95 -12.03
C ARG A 43 -1.29 3.29 -11.84
N GLY A 44 -0.54 2.33 -11.33
CA GLY A 44 0.87 2.51 -11.10
C GLY A 44 1.54 1.24 -10.63
N THR A 45 2.60 1.42 -9.85
CA THR A 45 3.43 0.31 -9.40
C THR A 45 3.65 0.36 -7.89
N THR A 46 3.87 -0.80 -7.30
CA THR A 46 4.29 -0.95 -5.91
C THR A 46 5.66 -1.63 -5.83
N LEU A 47 6.45 -1.23 -4.85
CA LEU A 47 7.71 -1.86 -4.46
C LEU A 47 7.68 -2.14 -2.97
N GLY A 48 8.09 -3.33 -2.57
CA GLY A 48 8.05 -3.74 -1.18
C GLY A 48 8.97 -4.91 -0.89
N GLY A 49 8.73 -5.52 0.26
CA GLY A 49 9.49 -6.62 0.80
C GLY A 49 8.57 -7.62 1.50
N ILE A 50 8.96 -8.89 1.43
CA ILE A 50 8.37 -9.99 2.18
C ILE A 50 9.47 -10.65 3.01
N VAL A 51 9.15 -10.94 4.27
CA VAL A 51 9.97 -11.81 5.13
C VAL A 51 9.10 -12.94 5.65
N ASP A 52 9.63 -14.15 5.58
CA ASP A 52 9.00 -15.37 6.10
C ASP A 52 9.52 -15.63 7.52
N GLY A 53 8.62 -15.58 8.51
CA GLY A 53 8.93 -15.75 9.92
C GLY A 53 9.35 -17.18 10.32
N ALA A 54 9.24 -18.17 9.43
CA ALA A 54 9.60 -19.55 9.73
C ALA A 54 11.09 -19.89 9.46
N THR A 55 11.83 -19.08 8.72
CA THR A 55 13.23 -19.41 8.34
C THR A 55 14.09 -18.17 8.14
N SER A 56 15.23 -18.10 8.85
CA SER A 56 16.21 -17.01 8.74
C SER A 56 16.78 -16.85 7.32
N GLY A 57 16.94 -15.62 6.83
CA GLY A 57 17.54 -15.28 5.54
C GLY A 57 16.56 -15.25 4.35
N ASN A 58 15.25 -15.15 4.57
CA ASN A 58 14.24 -15.29 3.51
C ASN A 58 13.64 -13.96 2.99
N PHE A 59 14.34 -12.84 3.15
CA PHE A 59 13.89 -11.57 2.58
C PHE A 59 13.81 -11.65 1.06
N ARG A 60 12.67 -11.25 0.49
CA ARG A 60 12.48 -11.13 -0.97
C ARG A 60 11.91 -9.76 -1.28
N VAL A 61 12.41 -9.16 -2.36
CA VAL A 61 11.84 -7.92 -2.89
C VAL A 61 10.56 -8.27 -3.63
N LEU A 62 9.49 -7.53 -3.35
CA LEU A 62 8.20 -7.64 -4.04
C LEU A 62 8.03 -6.45 -4.96
N ARG A 63 7.65 -6.69 -6.21
CA ARG A 63 7.23 -5.66 -7.17
C ARG A 63 5.92 -6.07 -7.79
N GLY A 64 5.03 -5.13 -8.07
CA GLY A 64 3.77 -5.41 -8.74
C GLY A 64 3.08 -4.17 -9.26
N ASP A 65 1.94 -4.40 -9.90
CA ASP A 65 1.04 -3.35 -10.36
C ASP A 65 0.07 -3.00 -9.23
N ILE A 66 -0.24 -1.72 -9.09
CA ILE A 66 -1.28 -1.24 -8.18
C ILE A 66 -2.36 -0.49 -8.94
N GLN A 67 -3.62 -0.80 -8.64
CA GLN A 67 -4.77 -0.02 -9.03
C GLN A 67 -5.46 0.51 -7.77
N LEU A 68 -5.82 1.80 -7.76
CA LEU A 68 -6.60 2.41 -6.69
C LEU A 68 -7.86 3.02 -7.27
N ASP A 69 -9.01 2.72 -6.68
CA ASP A 69 -10.30 3.26 -7.08
C ASP A 69 -10.85 4.12 -5.94
N ALA A 70 -10.80 5.43 -6.13
CA ALA A 70 -11.26 6.42 -5.18
C ALA A 70 -12.69 6.87 -5.52
N ASN A 71 -13.56 6.87 -4.53
CA ASN A 71 -14.87 7.49 -4.57
C ASN A 71 -14.89 8.65 -3.57
N PHE A 72 -14.74 9.86 -4.09
CA PHE A 72 -14.69 11.08 -3.28
C PHE A 72 -16.06 11.47 -2.73
N THR A 73 -17.14 11.02 -3.38
CA THR A 73 -18.52 11.25 -2.90
C THR A 73 -18.81 10.44 -1.63
N THR A 74 -18.34 9.19 -1.57
CA THR A 74 -18.53 8.32 -0.39
C THR A 74 -17.35 8.38 0.59
N GLY A 75 -16.25 9.04 0.21
CA GLY A 75 -15.03 9.11 1.01
C GLY A 75 -14.36 7.74 1.16
N ARG A 76 -14.41 6.89 0.12
CA ARG A 76 -13.87 5.52 0.15
C ARG A 76 -12.85 5.28 -0.94
N LEU A 77 -11.87 4.44 -0.61
CA LEU A 77 -10.84 3.98 -1.54
C LEU A 77 -10.67 2.47 -1.44
N ASP A 78 -10.63 1.83 -2.60
CA ASP A 78 -10.24 0.44 -2.77
C ASP A 78 -8.89 0.37 -3.48
N ALA A 79 -8.08 -0.64 -3.18
CA ALA A 79 -6.79 -0.86 -3.82
C ALA A 79 -6.56 -2.34 -4.12
N ALA A 80 -6.03 -2.62 -5.30
CA ALA A 80 -5.65 -3.96 -5.73
C ALA A 80 -4.17 -3.98 -6.12
N ILE A 81 -3.42 -4.93 -5.56
CA ILE A 81 -2.04 -5.23 -5.95
C ILE A 81 -2.03 -6.57 -6.68
N THR A 82 -1.55 -6.53 -7.92
CA THR A 82 -1.58 -7.68 -8.84
C THR A 82 -0.27 -7.81 -9.61
N GLY A 83 -0.14 -8.87 -10.41
CA GLY A 83 1.05 -9.07 -11.26
C GLY A 83 2.36 -9.16 -10.47
N THR A 84 2.30 -9.54 -9.19
CA THR A 84 3.46 -9.44 -8.31
C THR A 84 4.53 -10.45 -8.69
N ARG A 85 5.79 -10.00 -8.63
CA ARG A 85 7.00 -10.79 -8.81
C ARG A 85 7.88 -10.67 -7.58
N LEU A 86 8.54 -11.77 -7.22
CA LEU A 86 9.52 -11.80 -6.14
C LEU A 86 10.93 -11.83 -6.72
N ALA A 87 11.86 -11.15 -6.06
CA ALA A 87 13.27 -11.17 -6.44
C ALA A 87 14.16 -11.38 -5.21
N ASN A 88 15.28 -12.08 -5.40
CA ASN A 88 16.33 -12.16 -4.40
C ASN A 88 16.99 -10.77 -4.28
N PRO A 89 17.09 -10.22 -3.06
CA PRO A 89 17.59 -8.86 -2.83
C PRO A 89 19.07 -8.68 -3.19
N ASP A 90 19.88 -9.72 -3.07
CA ASP A 90 21.34 -9.66 -3.27
C ASP A 90 21.73 -9.86 -4.73
N THR A 91 21.02 -10.73 -5.43
CA THR A 91 21.36 -11.17 -6.80
C THR A 91 20.43 -10.59 -7.85
N GLY A 92 19.27 -10.07 -7.45
CA GLY A 92 18.19 -9.67 -8.37
C GLY A 92 17.53 -10.86 -9.09
N ALA A 93 17.87 -12.10 -8.73
CA ALA A 93 17.31 -13.29 -9.36
C ALA A 93 15.80 -13.34 -9.17
N ASP A 94 15.08 -13.65 -10.25
CA ASP A 94 13.64 -13.83 -10.24
C ASP A 94 13.26 -15.10 -9.46
N LEU A 95 12.40 -14.95 -8.46
CA LEU A 95 11.95 -16.02 -7.57
C LEU A 95 10.52 -16.50 -7.89
N GLY A 96 9.88 -15.97 -8.92
CA GLY A 96 8.53 -16.40 -9.32
C GLY A 96 7.44 -15.37 -9.05
N ALA A 97 6.20 -15.84 -9.10
CA ALA A 97 5.03 -15.03 -8.77
C ALA A 97 4.97 -14.75 -7.26
N GLY A 98 4.54 -13.54 -6.90
CA GLY A 98 4.27 -13.14 -5.54
C GLY A 98 2.78 -13.26 -5.17
N PRO A 99 2.43 -12.86 -3.95
CA PRO A 99 1.04 -12.79 -3.51
C PRO A 99 0.28 -11.61 -4.14
N THR A 100 -1.03 -11.76 -4.30
CA THR A 100 -1.94 -10.65 -4.66
C THR A 100 -2.63 -10.11 -3.42
N PHE A 101 -2.97 -8.82 -3.44
CA PHE A 101 -3.65 -8.17 -2.33
C PHE A 101 -4.85 -7.39 -2.81
N GLN A 102 -5.93 -7.45 -2.04
CA GLN A 102 -7.08 -6.56 -2.19
C GLN A 102 -7.31 -5.86 -0.87
N PHE A 103 -7.40 -4.54 -0.90
CA PHE A 103 -7.81 -3.69 0.20
C PHE A 103 -9.12 -3.00 -0.19
N THR A 104 -10.10 -2.99 0.70
CA THR A 104 -11.44 -2.48 0.39
C THR A 104 -11.93 -1.60 1.52
N GLY A 105 -12.43 -0.42 1.15
CA GLY A 105 -13.13 0.49 2.04
C GLY A 105 -12.23 1.39 2.89
N ALA A 106 -11.00 1.69 2.46
CA ALA A 106 -10.16 2.68 3.14
C ALA A 106 -10.88 4.04 3.18
N THR A 107 -10.75 4.78 4.27
CA THR A 107 -11.44 6.06 4.46
C THR A 107 -10.59 7.18 3.89
N ILE A 108 -11.14 7.95 2.96
CA ILE A 108 -10.55 9.20 2.47
C ILE A 108 -10.88 10.29 3.48
N VAL A 109 -9.86 11.04 3.90
CA VAL A 109 -9.98 12.13 4.86
C VAL A 109 -9.42 13.39 4.22
N ASP A 110 -10.22 14.46 4.19
CA ASP A 110 -9.71 15.79 3.88
C ASP A 110 -8.95 16.31 5.11
N ALA A 111 -7.68 16.65 4.93
CA ALA A 111 -6.87 17.21 6.01
C ALA A 111 -7.30 18.65 6.35
N GLY A 112 -8.03 19.33 5.45
CA GLY A 112 -8.41 20.74 5.57
C GLY A 112 -7.22 21.70 5.44
N GLY A 113 -7.36 22.76 4.67
CA GLY A 113 -6.28 23.75 4.47
C GLY A 113 -5.15 23.24 3.57
N ALA A 114 -3.91 23.74 3.74
CA ALA A 114 -2.76 23.49 2.84
C ALA A 114 -2.17 22.05 2.86
N ALA A 115 -2.86 21.09 3.47
CA ALA A 115 -2.43 19.70 3.55
C ALA A 115 -3.18 18.85 2.52
N SER A 116 -2.48 17.91 1.89
CA SER A 116 -3.11 17.01 0.91
C SER A 116 -4.16 16.12 1.55
N PRO A 117 -5.28 15.86 0.86
CA PRO A 117 -6.22 14.82 1.25
C PRO A 117 -5.51 13.47 1.36
N GLY A 118 -5.83 12.75 2.42
CA GLY A 118 -5.23 11.46 2.76
C GLY A 118 -6.24 10.32 2.70
N PHE A 119 -5.75 9.10 2.88
CA PHE A 119 -6.60 7.96 3.17
C PHE A 119 -5.92 7.00 4.15
N GLN A 120 -6.74 6.28 4.90
CA GLN A 120 -6.29 5.24 5.81
C GLN A 120 -7.32 4.13 5.93
N GLY A 121 -6.86 2.89 6.02
CA GLY A 121 -7.67 1.73 6.36
C GLY A 121 -6.84 0.65 7.02
N SER A 122 -7.33 0.14 8.16
CA SER A 122 -6.65 -0.89 8.93
C SER A 122 -7.64 -1.96 9.37
N THR A 123 -7.27 -3.23 9.22
CA THR A 123 -8.13 -4.36 9.60
C THR A 123 -8.32 -4.35 11.11
N GLY A 124 -9.58 -4.35 11.55
CA GLY A 124 -9.95 -4.17 12.95
C GLY A 124 -10.50 -2.78 13.27
N ILE A 125 -10.50 -1.85 12.31
CA ILE A 125 -11.10 -0.52 12.45
C ILE A 125 -12.13 -0.26 11.33
N GLY A 126 -13.38 -0.02 11.73
CA GLY A 126 -14.44 0.37 10.80
C GLY A 126 -14.81 -0.71 9.78
N ALA A 127 -15.04 -0.29 8.53
CA ALA A 127 -15.49 -1.17 7.44
C ALA A 127 -14.34 -1.66 6.53
N PHE A 128 -13.08 -1.40 6.89
CA PHE A 128 -11.94 -1.78 6.08
C PHE A 128 -11.72 -3.29 6.11
N THR A 129 -11.54 -3.89 4.93
CA THR A 129 -11.24 -5.32 4.79
C THR A 129 -10.06 -5.50 3.85
N ALA A 130 -9.34 -6.62 4.01
CA ALA A 130 -8.24 -6.96 3.14
C ALA A 130 -8.17 -8.47 2.89
N THR A 131 -7.63 -8.86 1.73
CA THR A 131 -7.34 -10.26 1.41
C THR A 131 -5.94 -10.39 0.82
N MET A 132 -5.32 -11.55 1.04
CA MET A 132 -4.09 -12.00 0.39
C MET A 132 -4.39 -13.30 -0.34
N ASN A 133 -4.16 -13.34 -1.66
CA ASN A 133 -4.51 -14.49 -2.50
C ASN A 133 -5.98 -14.94 -2.34
N GLY A 134 -6.89 -14.00 -2.07
CA GLY A 134 -8.30 -14.27 -1.81
C GLY A 134 -8.64 -14.74 -0.38
N ALA A 135 -7.65 -15.04 0.46
CA ALA A 135 -7.86 -15.35 1.87
C ALA A 135 -7.97 -14.06 2.70
N ALA A 136 -8.94 -13.97 3.59
CA ALA A 136 -9.16 -12.77 4.40
C ALA A 136 -8.05 -12.55 5.43
N LEU A 137 -7.57 -11.31 5.53
CA LEU A 137 -6.61 -10.85 6.52
C LEU A 137 -7.37 -10.29 7.72
N ASN A 138 -7.58 -11.13 8.74
CA ASN A 138 -8.40 -10.80 9.90
C ASN A 138 -7.58 -10.85 11.19
N ALA A 139 -7.76 -9.86 12.07
CA ALA A 139 -7.09 -9.81 13.38
C ALA A 139 -7.39 -11.07 14.22
N GLY A 140 -8.62 -11.62 14.12
CA GLY A 140 -9.03 -12.83 14.82
C GLY A 140 -8.28 -14.11 14.41
N THR A 141 -7.62 -14.11 13.25
CA THR A 141 -6.79 -15.24 12.78
C THR A 141 -5.28 -14.98 12.93
N GLY A 142 -4.91 -13.93 13.67
CA GLY A 142 -3.51 -13.51 13.82
C GLY A 142 -2.94 -12.84 12.57
N SER A 143 -3.80 -12.28 11.71
CA SER A 143 -3.39 -11.53 10.52
C SER A 143 -3.80 -10.07 10.62
N PHE A 144 -3.06 -9.17 10.00
CA PHE A 144 -3.29 -7.74 10.04
C PHE A 144 -2.98 -7.14 8.66
N ALA A 145 -3.73 -6.11 8.27
CA ALA A 145 -3.44 -5.31 7.10
C ALA A 145 -3.71 -3.83 7.36
N ASP A 146 -2.85 -2.98 6.81
CA ASP A 146 -2.96 -1.52 6.85
C ASP A 146 -2.62 -0.94 5.48
N LEU A 147 -3.30 0.14 5.12
CA LEU A 147 -3.13 0.89 3.88
C LEU A 147 -3.29 2.38 4.21
N ALA A 148 -2.28 3.18 3.88
CA ALA A 148 -2.31 4.62 4.10
C ALA A 148 -1.59 5.37 2.98
N GLY A 149 -2.03 6.60 2.71
CA GLY A 149 -1.41 7.43 1.69
C GLY A 149 -2.07 8.80 1.51
N GLY A 150 -1.69 9.47 0.43
CA GLY A 150 -2.16 10.81 0.08
C GLY A 150 -2.32 11.01 -1.41
N PHE A 151 -3.12 12.02 -1.75
CA PHE A 151 -3.32 12.49 -3.12
C PHE A 151 -2.45 13.72 -3.39
N TYR A 152 -1.88 13.80 -4.58
CA TYR A 152 -0.90 14.82 -4.96
C TYR A 152 -1.26 15.47 -6.29
N GLY A 153 -0.68 16.64 -6.53
CA GLY A 153 -0.95 17.46 -7.71
C GLY A 153 -2.21 18.30 -7.55
N ASN A 154 -2.27 19.43 -8.27
CA ASN A 154 -3.31 20.46 -8.10
C ASN A 154 -4.73 19.96 -8.38
N ARG A 155 -4.88 18.86 -9.11
CA ARG A 155 -6.17 18.23 -9.38
C ARG A 155 -6.30 16.85 -8.75
N LEU A 156 -5.40 16.47 -7.83
CA LEU A 156 -5.27 15.12 -7.24
C LEU A 156 -4.83 14.07 -8.29
N GLU A 157 -4.02 14.45 -9.29
CA GLU A 157 -3.64 13.64 -10.46
C GLU A 157 -2.75 12.44 -10.14
N GLU A 158 -2.14 12.45 -8.96
CA GLU A 158 -1.24 11.41 -8.49
C GLU A 158 -1.69 10.92 -7.11
N VAL A 159 -1.42 9.66 -6.78
CA VAL A 159 -1.67 9.06 -5.46
C VAL A 159 -0.49 8.19 -5.06
N GLY A 160 -0.14 8.21 -3.78
CA GLY A 160 0.95 7.38 -3.27
C GLY A 160 0.85 7.18 -1.78
N GLY A 161 1.63 6.22 -1.29
CA GLY A 161 1.52 5.79 0.10
C GLY A 161 2.25 4.48 0.35
N GLY A 162 1.82 3.79 1.40
CA GLY A 162 2.34 2.51 1.80
C GLY A 162 1.25 1.55 2.27
N TRP A 163 1.60 0.29 2.33
CA TRP A 163 0.77 -0.79 2.83
C TRP A 163 1.62 -1.76 3.65
N TYR A 164 0.95 -2.45 4.56
CA TYR A 164 1.58 -3.37 5.50
C TYR A 164 0.64 -4.54 5.78
N VAL A 165 1.17 -5.75 5.76
CA VAL A 165 0.44 -6.99 5.99
C VAL A 165 1.27 -7.89 6.90
N ILE A 166 0.64 -8.42 7.94
CA ILE A 166 1.18 -9.50 8.77
C ILE A 166 0.27 -10.70 8.63
N THR A 167 0.85 -11.87 8.46
CA THR A 167 0.21 -13.18 8.64
C THR A 167 0.97 -13.93 9.74
N PRO A 168 0.47 -15.08 10.23
CA PRO A 168 1.20 -15.89 11.20
C PRO A 168 2.59 -16.34 10.74
N THR A 169 2.85 -16.33 9.42
CA THR A 169 4.09 -16.82 8.82
C THR A 169 4.86 -15.75 8.06
N GLU A 170 4.26 -14.60 7.76
CA GLU A 170 4.88 -13.62 6.86
C GLU A 170 4.65 -12.19 7.33
N GLU A 171 5.67 -11.35 7.17
CA GLU A 171 5.58 -9.90 7.30
C GLU A 171 5.88 -9.27 5.93
N ILE A 172 4.97 -8.46 5.44
CA ILE A 172 4.99 -7.93 4.08
C ILE A 172 4.67 -6.45 4.11
N SER A 173 5.45 -5.64 3.43
CA SER A 173 5.24 -4.19 3.39
C SER A 173 5.66 -3.61 2.06
N GLY A 174 5.09 -2.47 1.68
CA GLY A 174 5.45 -1.81 0.45
C GLY A 174 5.06 -0.34 0.38
N ALA A 175 5.63 0.31 -0.62
CA ALA A 175 5.38 1.68 -1.03
C ALA A 175 4.85 1.69 -2.46
N PHE A 176 4.01 2.65 -2.79
CA PHE A 176 3.48 2.78 -4.14
C PHE A 176 3.35 4.22 -4.60
N GLY A 177 3.27 4.36 -5.93
CA GLY A 177 2.86 5.56 -6.61
C GLY A 177 2.05 5.21 -7.84
N ALA A 178 0.99 5.98 -8.09
CA ALA A 178 0.08 5.80 -9.20
C ALA A 178 -0.45 7.14 -9.70
N ALA A 179 -0.93 7.16 -10.94
CA ALA A 179 -1.52 8.32 -11.59
C ALA A 179 -2.82 7.93 -12.29
N ARG A 180 -3.65 8.92 -12.61
CA ARG A 180 -4.95 8.74 -13.27
C ARG A 180 -4.85 8.34 -14.72
#